data_AF-A0A402BAD2-F1
#
_entry.id   AF-A0A402BAD2-F1
#
_cell.length_a   1.000
_cell.length_b   1.000
_cell.length_c   1.000
_cell.angle_alpha   90.00
_cell.angle_beta   90.00
_cell.angle_gamma   90.00
#
_symmetry.space_group_name_H-M   'P 1'
#
loop_
_entity.id
_entity.type
_entity.pdbx_description
1 polymer ?
#
loop_
_entity_poly.entity_id
_entity_poly.type
_entity_poly.pdbx_seq_one_letter_code
_entity_poly.pdbx_strand_id
1 'polypeptide(L)'
;MEKETVEIETTVVTATYIEMPKEEEQRGAELDEIIFFSIFMALGSFVIYVLLACIEALSRLWNPLSIACYGFLLLLASFIMYVYLMEGEFTKKENAPFHLSMTLLGVIVTLVSFSQVCRHVAIEFGGFAAHQNGYWHWLRFGLAHMLDSSLFNMPSSYDWSISEIEPTTVWTRTLVFLFDLCTQVFIVAVVLQRLQVTRKQWGKRKATKRIQYGTFLLSHAKTWILIVTWGLPLIFFLGVIVHDGFSWLGAWTAMTVSLPVCLACWLIWYSLMALTLRGKRNKLLALSVILISAGLLSMTLPRFIAFLAP
;
A
#
# COMPACT_ATOMS: atom_id res chain seq x y z
N MET A 1 57.13 67.37 0.95
CA MET A 1 55.69 67.06 0.83
C MET A 1 55.57 65.58 0.59
N GLU A 2 55.35 64.84 1.67
CA GLU A 2 54.95 63.44 1.64
C GLU A 2 53.59 63.31 0.94
N LYS A 3 53.43 62.24 0.16
CA LYS A 3 52.11 61.72 -0.20
C LYS A 3 52.10 60.23 0.09
N GLU A 4 51.34 59.90 1.11
CA GLU A 4 51.08 58.57 1.64
C GLU A 4 50.54 57.63 0.56
N THR A 5 51.17 56.46 0.45
CA THR A 5 50.56 55.27 -0.13
C THR A 5 49.61 54.68 0.90
N VAL A 6 48.31 54.79 0.64
CA VAL A 6 47.28 54.10 1.44
C VAL A 6 47.33 52.62 1.05
N GLU A 7 47.91 51.79 1.92
CA GLU A 7 47.77 50.34 1.88
C GLU A 7 46.33 49.98 2.24
N ILE A 8 45.60 49.44 1.27
CA ILE A 8 44.29 48.84 1.54
C ILE A 8 44.59 47.39 1.94
N GLU A 9 44.56 47.12 3.26
CA GLU A 9 44.47 45.77 3.80
C GLU A 9 43.17 45.12 3.32
N THR A 10 43.25 44.31 2.26
CA THR A 10 42.22 43.30 1.98
C THR A 10 42.33 42.21 3.05
N THR A 11 41.62 42.38 4.16
CA THR A 11 41.30 41.30 5.08
C THR A 11 40.53 40.22 4.30
N VAL A 12 41.22 39.13 3.99
CA VAL A 12 40.61 37.89 3.51
C VAL A 12 39.77 37.33 4.65
N VAL A 13 38.48 37.67 4.66
CA VAL A 13 37.50 36.97 5.48
C VAL A 13 37.34 35.59 4.85
N THR A 14 38.09 34.63 5.38
CA THR A 14 37.91 33.21 5.09
C THR A 14 36.53 32.81 5.61
N ALA A 15 35.51 32.92 4.75
CA ALA A 15 34.23 32.30 4.99
C ALA A 15 34.48 30.79 5.04
N THR A 16 34.59 30.24 6.25
CA THR A 16 34.46 28.82 6.50
C THR A 16 33.05 28.42 6.10
N TYR A 17 32.89 28.01 4.83
CA TYR A 17 31.75 27.21 4.43
C TYR A 17 31.84 25.92 5.24
N ILE A 18 31.11 25.88 6.35
CA ILE A 18 30.75 24.64 7.00
C ILE A 18 29.86 23.94 5.96
N GLU A 19 30.45 23.07 5.14
CA GLU A 19 29.69 22.10 4.37
C GLU A 19 28.88 21.31 5.40
N MET A 20 27.60 21.65 5.57
CA MET A 20 26.69 20.75 6.27
C MET A 20 26.78 19.41 5.55
N PRO A 21 26.99 18.30 6.29
CA PRO A 21 27.08 17.00 5.66
C PRO A 21 25.77 16.76 4.91
N LYS A 22 25.84 16.55 3.59
CA LYS A 22 24.69 16.28 2.70
C LYS A 22 23.74 15.18 3.21
N GLU A 23 24.19 14.37 4.17
CA GLU A 23 23.40 13.37 4.88
C GLU A 23 22.38 13.96 5.88
N GLU A 24 22.65 15.10 6.52
CA GLU A 24 21.70 15.76 7.44
C GLU A 24 20.55 16.45 6.68
N GLU A 25 20.85 17.13 5.58
CA GLU A 25 19.86 17.75 4.70
C GLU A 25 18.95 16.71 4.04
N GLN A 26 19.50 15.56 3.61
CA GLN A 26 18.70 14.45 3.09
C GLN A 26 17.87 13.76 4.17
N ARG A 27 18.35 13.72 5.42
CA ARG A 27 17.57 13.17 6.55
C ARG A 27 16.37 14.03 6.92
N GLY A 28 16.52 15.36 6.88
CA GLY A 28 15.42 16.30 7.15
C GLY A 28 14.32 16.16 6.11
N ALA A 29 14.68 16.21 4.83
CA ALA A 29 13.73 16.07 3.73
C ALA A 29 12.97 14.73 3.74
N GLU A 30 13.65 13.61 4.06
CA GLU A 30 12.98 12.30 4.18
C GLU A 30 12.02 12.21 5.37
N LEU A 31 12.32 12.88 6.49
CA LEU A 31 11.43 12.89 7.66
C LEU A 31 10.19 13.73 7.37
N ASP A 32 10.35 14.86 6.68
CA ASP A 32 9.27 15.74 6.25
C ASP A 32 8.32 15.03 5.28
N GLU A 33 8.85 14.20 4.37
CA GLU A 33 8.04 13.34 3.48
C GLU A 33 7.16 12.34 4.26
N ILE A 34 7.68 11.72 5.32
CA ILE A 34 6.93 10.76 6.16
C ILE A 34 5.86 11.47 6.99
N ILE A 35 6.17 12.66 7.52
CA ILE A 35 5.22 13.48 8.28
C ILE A 35 4.10 13.95 7.35
N PHE A 36 4.44 14.46 6.15
CA PHE A 36 3.47 14.88 5.14
C PHE A 36 2.57 13.72 4.73
N PHE A 37 3.15 12.55 4.43
CA PHE A 37 2.41 11.31 4.15
C PHE A 37 1.41 11.00 5.27
N SER A 38 1.85 11.05 6.53
CA SER A 38 1.03 10.69 7.68
C SER A 38 -0.11 11.67 7.92
N ILE A 39 0.15 12.99 7.80
CA ILE A 39 -0.90 14.02 7.90
C ILE A 39 -1.92 13.84 6.78
N PHE A 40 -1.45 13.65 5.55
CA PHE A 40 -2.32 13.49 4.39
C PHE A 40 -3.18 12.23 4.50
N MET A 41 -2.59 11.10 4.91
CA MET A 41 -3.31 9.86 5.14
C MET A 41 -4.34 10.00 6.27
N ALA A 42 -4.02 10.68 7.37
CA ALA A 42 -4.96 10.90 8.47
C ALA A 42 -6.16 11.77 8.04
N LEU A 43 -5.88 12.89 7.36
CA LEU A 43 -6.91 13.80 6.87
C LEU A 43 -7.75 13.15 5.77
N GLY A 44 -7.12 12.47 4.82
CA GLY A 44 -7.79 11.73 3.76
C GLY A 44 -8.68 10.61 4.32
N SER A 45 -8.19 9.84 5.29
CA SER A 45 -8.98 8.81 5.96
C SER A 45 -10.18 9.41 6.69
N PHE A 46 -10.01 10.53 7.39
CA PHE A 46 -11.11 11.22 8.06
C PHE A 46 -12.18 11.66 7.05
N VAL A 47 -11.80 12.29 5.94
CA VAL A 47 -12.73 12.72 4.89
C VAL A 47 -13.48 11.52 4.31
N ILE A 48 -12.77 10.42 4.02
CA ILE A 48 -13.39 9.19 3.51
C ILE A 48 -14.36 8.60 4.53
N TYR A 49 -14.00 8.50 5.80
CA TYR A 49 -14.90 7.98 6.83
C TYR A 49 -16.15 8.83 7.04
N VAL A 50 -16.01 10.16 7.01
CA VAL A 50 -17.16 11.07 7.05
C VAL A 50 -18.06 10.86 5.85
N LEU A 51 -17.48 10.76 4.64
CA LEU A 51 -18.24 10.50 3.42
C LEU A 51 -18.98 9.16 3.47
N LEU A 52 -18.31 8.09 3.88
CA LEU A 52 -18.91 6.75 4.04
C LEU A 52 -20.04 6.78 5.10
N ALA A 53 -19.83 7.46 6.22
CA ALA A 53 -20.85 7.64 7.24
C ALA A 53 -22.06 8.43 6.73
N CYS A 54 -21.85 9.45 5.90
CA CYS A 54 -22.94 10.18 5.23
C CYS A 54 -23.73 9.27 4.29
N ILE A 55 -23.05 8.45 3.47
CA ILE A 55 -23.72 7.49 2.57
C ILE A 55 -24.52 6.45 3.37
N GLU A 56 -23.98 5.95 4.48
CA GLU A 56 -24.70 5.02 5.36
C GLU A 56 -25.86 5.68 6.10
N ALA A 57 -25.77 6.99 6.41
CA ALA A 57 -26.91 7.74 6.94
C ALA A 57 -28.00 7.94 5.87
N LEU A 58 -27.60 8.19 4.62
CA LEU A 58 -28.50 8.30 3.46
C LEU A 58 -29.19 6.97 3.14
N SER A 59 -28.52 5.83 3.36
CA SER A 59 -29.13 4.50 3.13
C SER A 59 -30.33 4.24 4.05
N ARG A 60 -30.35 4.83 5.26
CA ARG A 60 -31.49 4.77 6.18
C ARG A 60 -32.71 5.57 5.69
N LEU A 61 -32.49 6.58 4.86
CA LEU A 61 -33.57 7.37 4.24
C LEU A 61 -34.10 6.66 3.00
N TRP A 62 -33.19 6.24 2.11
CA TRP A 62 -33.55 5.53 0.88
C TRP A 62 -32.39 4.65 0.39
N ASN A 63 -32.57 3.33 0.51
CA ASN A 63 -31.52 2.36 0.25
C ASN A 63 -31.00 2.35 -1.22
N PRO A 64 -31.84 2.53 -2.26
CA PRO A 64 -31.35 2.69 -3.64
C PRO A 64 -30.40 3.89 -3.84
N LEU A 65 -30.49 4.93 -3.01
CA LEU A 65 -29.61 6.09 -3.08
C LEU A 65 -28.17 5.72 -2.67
N SER A 66 -27.99 4.82 -1.69
CA SER A 66 -26.65 4.37 -1.30
C SER A 66 -25.98 3.53 -2.38
N ILE A 67 -26.74 2.73 -3.13
CA ILE A 67 -26.23 2.02 -4.32
C ILE A 67 -25.65 3.02 -5.32
N ALA A 68 -26.38 4.09 -5.62
CA ALA A 68 -25.92 5.13 -6.53
C ALA A 68 -24.69 5.88 -5.98
N CYS A 69 -24.69 6.26 -4.69
CA CYS A 69 -23.58 6.97 -4.07
C CYS A 69 -22.30 6.12 -4.00
N TYR A 70 -22.38 4.87 -3.55
CA TYR A 70 -21.22 3.96 -3.52
C TYR A 70 -20.76 3.60 -4.94
N GLY A 71 -21.69 3.43 -5.91
CA GLY A 71 -21.36 3.21 -7.30
C GLY A 71 -20.59 4.39 -7.92
N PHE A 72 -21.03 5.62 -7.63
CA PHE A 72 -20.32 6.83 -8.05
C PHE A 72 -18.94 6.93 -7.40
N LEU A 73 -18.85 6.62 -6.10
CA LEU A 73 -17.58 6.60 -5.37
C LEU A 73 -16.60 5.56 -5.95
N LEU A 74 -17.10 4.38 -6.32
CA LEU A 74 -16.33 3.32 -6.98
C LEU A 74 -15.77 3.78 -8.33
N LEU A 75 -16.61 4.41 -9.16
CA LEU A 75 -16.20 4.94 -10.47
C LEU A 75 -15.18 6.06 -10.33
N LEU A 76 -15.41 6.99 -9.40
CA LEU A 76 -14.50 8.11 -9.15
C LEU A 76 -13.15 7.63 -8.63
N ALA A 77 -13.13 6.70 -7.67
CA ALA A 77 -11.90 6.11 -7.15
C ALA A 77 -11.13 5.38 -8.26
N SER A 78 -11.81 4.56 -9.06
CA SER A 78 -11.21 3.85 -10.19
C SER A 78 -10.63 4.81 -11.23
N PHE A 79 -11.33 5.90 -11.54
CA PHE A 79 -10.87 6.93 -12.46
C PHE A 79 -9.63 7.66 -11.94
N ILE A 80 -9.64 8.10 -10.67
CA ILE A 80 -8.50 8.75 -10.02
C ILE A 80 -7.28 7.82 -10.06
N MET A 81 -7.47 6.55 -9.71
CA MET A 81 -6.41 5.53 -9.74
C MET A 81 -5.86 5.34 -11.15
N TYR A 82 -6.71 5.30 -12.18
CA TYR A 82 -6.31 5.22 -13.57
C TYR A 82 -5.48 6.45 -14.01
N VAL A 83 -5.95 7.66 -13.68
CA VAL A 83 -5.22 8.90 -13.99
C VAL A 83 -3.82 8.87 -13.37
N TYR A 84 -3.70 8.48 -12.10
CA TYR A 84 -2.39 8.38 -11.43
C TYR A 84 -1.47 7.31 -12.03
N LEU A 85 -2.02 6.19 -12.53
CA LEU A 85 -1.21 5.21 -13.26
C LEU A 85 -0.72 5.74 -14.60
N MET A 86 -1.59 6.46 -15.33
CA MET A 86 -1.31 7.02 -16.65
C MET A 86 -0.35 8.21 -16.61
N GLU A 87 -0.35 8.99 -15.53
CA GLU A 87 0.51 10.17 -15.39
C GLU A 87 2.01 9.82 -15.40
N GLY A 88 2.38 8.53 -15.30
CA GLY A 88 3.56 7.92 -15.96
C GLY A 88 4.95 8.39 -15.51
N GLU A 89 5.03 9.47 -14.75
CA GLU A 89 6.25 10.18 -14.38
C GLU A 89 6.24 10.51 -12.88
N PHE A 90 6.31 9.47 -12.05
CA PHE A 90 6.83 9.55 -10.67
C PHE A 90 8.32 9.97 -10.62
N THR A 91 8.85 10.55 -11.70
CA THR A 91 10.23 11.00 -11.89
C THR A 91 10.54 12.31 -11.17
N LYS A 92 9.52 13.11 -10.84
CA LYS A 92 9.68 14.21 -9.88
C LYS A 92 9.53 13.62 -8.48
N LYS A 93 10.68 13.44 -7.79
CA LYS A 93 10.73 12.99 -6.39
C LYS A 93 9.78 13.79 -5.47
N GLU A 94 9.52 15.05 -5.81
CA GLU A 94 8.75 16.00 -5.00
C GLU A 94 7.33 15.54 -4.58
N ASN A 95 6.67 14.63 -5.32
CA ASN A 95 5.29 14.21 -5.01
C ASN A 95 5.12 12.71 -4.71
N ALA A 96 6.20 11.95 -4.59
CA ALA A 96 6.14 10.50 -4.33
C ALA A 96 5.26 10.09 -3.11
N PRO A 97 5.34 10.76 -1.93
CA PRO A 97 4.49 10.40 -0.79
C PRO A 97 3.00 10.70 -1.02
N PHE A 98 2.69 11.81 -1.70
CA PHE A 98 1.32 12.17 -2.04
C PHE A 98 0.66 11.11 -2.93
N HIS A 99 1.33 10.73 -4.02
CA HIS A 99 0.79 9.73 -4.93
C HIS A 99 0.63 8.35 -4.27
N LEU A 100 1.57 7.95 -3.39
CA LEU A 100 1.45 6.70 -2.63
C LEU A 100 0.24 6.73 -1.69
N SER A 101 0.00 7.88 -1.04
CA SER A 101 -1.18 8.09 -0.18
C SER A 101 -2.47 7.99 -0.98
N MET A 102 -2.56 8.70 -2.11
CA MET A 102 -3.73 8.68 -2.99
C MET A 102 -4.01 7.28 -3.54
N THR A 103 -2.96 6.52 -3.87
CA THR A 103 -3.09 5.13 -4.32
C THR A 103 -3.64 4.25 -3.20
N LEU A 104 -3.11 4.37 -1.97
CA LEU A 104 -3.55 3.55 -0.84
C LEU A 104 -5.01 3.84 -0.46
N LEU A 105 -5.36 5.13 -0.35
CA LEU A 105 -6.73 5.56 -0.07
C LEU A 105 -7.67 5.14 -1.20
N GLY A 106 -7.27 5.27 -2.46
CA GLY A 106 -8.07 4.87 -3.60
C GLY A 106 -8.39 3.36 -3.58
N VAL A 107 -7.41 2.52 -3.24
CA VAL A 107 -7.64 1.07 -3.08
C VAL A 107 -8.65 0.78 -1.97
N ILE A 108 -8.50 1.41 -0.80
CA ILE A 108 -9.44 1.24 0.33
C ILE A 108 -10.85 1.68 -0.07
N VAL A 109 -10.98 2.85 -0.70
CA VAL A 109 -12.28 3.38 -1.14
C VAL A 109 -12.92 2.47 -2.19
N THR A 110 -12.14 1.97 -3.15
CA THR A 110 -12.62 1.05 -4.20
C THR A 110 -13.15 -0.23 -3.57
N LEU A 111 -12.39 -0.82 -2.65
CA LEU A 111 -12.76 -2.03 -1.93
C LEU A 111 -14.05 -1.84 -1.13
N VAL A 112 -14.11 -0.81 -0.28
CA VAL A 112 -15.28 -0.53 0.55
C VAL A 112 -16.50 -0.24 -0.32
N SER A 113 -16.34 0.58 -1.37
CA SER A 113 -17.45 0.94 -2.26
C SER A 113 -18.01 -0.29 -2.96
N PHE A 114 -17.17 -1.15 -3.52
CA PHE A 114 -17.61 -2.39 -4.15
C PHE A 114 -18.36 -3.29 -3.17
N SER A 115 -17.78 -3.53 -1.99
CA SER A 115 -18.41 -4.32 -0.91
C SER A 115 -19.79 -3.79 -0.54
N GLN A 116 -19.92 -2.48 -0.34
CA GLN A 116 -21.19 -1.88 0.08
C GLN A 116 -22.20 -1.78 -1.07
N VAL A 117 -21.77 -1.55 -2.32
CA VAL A 117 -22.67 -1.68 -3.49
C VAL A 117 -23.26 -3.09 -3.50
N CYS A 118 -22.44 -4.13 -3.46
CA CYS A 118 -22.92 -5.52 -3.46
C CYS A 118 -23.90 -5.79 -2.32
N ARG A 119 -23.60 -5.32 -1.11
CA ARG A 119 -24.49 -5.45 0.06
C ARG A 119 -25.85 -4.80 -0.17
N HIS A 120 -25.88 -3.54 -0.59
CA HIS A 120 -27.15 -2.82 -0.77
C HIS A 120 -27.96 -3.40 -1.94
N VAL A 121 -27.29 -3.82 -3.00
CA VAL A 121 -27.95 -4.48 -4.13
C VAL A 121 -28.51 -5.85 -3.71
N ALA A 122 -27.81 -6.61 -2.85
CA ALA A 122 -28.33 -7.85 -2.29
C ALA A 122 -29.59 -7.64 -1.42
N ILE A 123 -29.62 -6.55 -0.65
CA ILE A 123 -30.78 -6.19 0.19
C ILE A 123 -31.98 -5.77 -0.67
N GLU A 124 -31.77 -4.96 -1.71
CA GLU A 124 -32.86 -4.41 -2.53
C GLU A 124 -33.35 -5.34 -3.64
N PHE A 125 -32.43 -6.06 -4.29
CA PHE A 125 -32.70 -6.82 -5.51
C PHE A 125 -32.35 -8.31 -5.39
N GLY A 126 -31.71 -8.74 -4.30
CA GLY A 126 -31.27 -10.13 -4.12
C GLY A 126 -30.06 -10.50 -4.98
N GLY A 127 -29.99 -11.75 -5.42
CA GLY A 127 -28.96 -12.24 -6.35
C GLY A 127 -27.65 -12.73 -5.73
N PHE A 128 -27.59 -12.77 -4.39
CA PHE A 128 -26.48 -13.34 -3.63
C PHE A 128 -27.00 -14.42 -2.66
N ALA A 129 -26.26 -15.51 -2.52
CA ALA A 129 -26.41 -16.44 -1.42
C ALA A 129 -25.56 -15.89 -0.27
N ALA A 130 -26.21 -15.27 0.70
CA ALA A 130 -25.56 -14.72 1.89
C ALA A 130 -26.37 -15.15 3.13
N HIS A 131 -25.71 -15.81 4.08
CA HIS A 131 -26.34 -16.16 5.36
C HIS A 131 -26.36 -14.97 6.34
N GLN A 132 -25.51 -13.95 6.10
CA GLN A 132 -25.35 -12.79 6.99
C GLN A 132 -25.28 -11.47 6.20
N ASN A 133 -25.98 -10.44 6.69
CA ASN A 133 -26.04 -9.10 6.07
C ASN A 133 -25.18 -8.05 6.78
N GLY A 134 -24.31 -8.48 7.70
CA GLY A 134 -23.43 -7.61 8.47
C GLY A 134 -22.37 -6.92 7.60
N TYR A 135 -22.05 -5.67 7.92
CA TYR A 135 -21.07 -4.86 7.18
C TYR A 135 -19.73 -5.60 6.95
N TRP A 136 -19.24 -6.31 7.97
CA TRP A 136 -17.95 -7.00 7.93
C TRP A 136 -17.92 -8.19 6.96
N HIS A 137 -18.99 -8.96 6.82
CA HIS A 137 -19.07 -10.08 5.86
C HIS A 137 -19.00 -9.59 4.41
N TRP A 138 -19.67 -8.47 4.11
CA TRP A 138 -19.60 -7.87 2.78
C TRP A 138 -18.25 -7.22 2.48
N LEU A 139 -17.55 -6.74 3.52
CA LEU A 139 -16.16 -6.29 3.39
C LEU A 139 -15.21 -7.47 3.13
N ARG A 140 -15.41 -8.63 3.80
CA ARG A 140 -14.68 -9.88 3.49
C ARG A 140 -14.92 -10.32 2.06
N PHE A 141 -16.16 -10.24 1.57
CA PHE A 141 -16.50 -10.56 0.18
C PHE A 141 -15.70 -9.73 -0.82
N GLY A 142 -15.67 -8.40 -0.65
CA GLY A 142 -14.85 -7.55 -1.52
C GLY A 142 -13.36 -7.85 -1.40
N LEU A 143 -12.87 -8.12 -0.19
CA LEU A 143 -11.47 -8.45 0.05
C LEU A 143 -11.08 -9.77 -0.61
N ALA A 144 -11.96 -10.78 -0.56
CA ALA A 144 -11.77 -12.07 -1.20
C ALA A 144 -11.59 -11.89 -2.72
N HIS A 145 -12.47 -11.13 -3.37
CA HIS A 145 -12.40 -10.86 -4.82
C HIS A 145 -11.17 -10.04 -5.21
N MET A 146 -10.83 -9.01 -4.42
CA MET A 146 -9.61 -8.23 -4.65
C MET A 146 -8.35 -9.09 -4.49
N LEU A 147 -8.30 -9.94 -3.45
CA LEU A 147 -7.18 -10.86 -3.22
C LEU A 147 -7.09 -11.90 -4.32
N ASP A 148 -8.20 -12.52 -4.71
CA ASP A 148 -8.25 -13.54 -5.75
C ASP A 148 -7.76 -12.97 -7.08
N SER A 149 -8.26 -11.78 -7.46
CA SER A 149 -7.78 -11.04 -8.63
C SER A 149 -6.29 -10.67 -8.53
N SER A 150 -5.81 -10.32 -7.34
CA SER A 150 -4.41 -9.90 -7.15
C SER A 150 -3.39 -11.03 -7.12
N LEU A 151 -3.84 -12.21 -6.73
CA LEU A 151 -3.03 -13.41 -6.64
C LEU A 151 -3.33 -14.37 -7.81
N PHE A 152 -3.88 -13.85 -8.92
CA PHE A 152 -4.17 -14.63 -10.13
C PHE A 152 -5.00 -15.89 -9.86
N ASN A 153 -6.06 -15.74 -9.08
CA ASN A 153 -7.01 -16.78 -8.70
C ASN A 153 -6.39 -17.91 -7.84
N MET A 154 -5.24 -17.67 -7.19
CA MET A 154 -4.67 -18.64 -6.24
C MET A 154 -5.61 -18.93 -5.07
N PRO A 155 -6.20 -17.92 -4.39
CA PRO A 155 -7.12 -18.18 -3.29
C PRO A 155 -8.28 -19.10 -3.66
N SER A 156 -8.95 -18.87 -4.79
CA SER A 156 -10.03 -19.75 -5.26
C SER A 156 -9.53 -21.13 -5.70
N SER A 157 -8.36 -21.22 -6.34
CA SER A 157 -7.79 -22.50 -6.80
C SER A 157 -7.36 -23.44 -5.66
N TYR A 158 -7.13 -22.90 -4.47
CA TYR A 158 -6.70 -23.67 -3.30
C TYR A 158 -7.75 -23.70 -2.17
N ASP A 159 -9.00 -23.30 -2.44
CA ASP A 159 -10.10 -23.22 -1.45
C ASP A 159 -9.77 -22.33 -0.23
N TRP A 160 -9.07 -21.21 -0.46
CA TRP A 160 -8.73 -20.21 0.55
C TRP A 160 -9.69 -19.02 0.55
N SER A 161 -10.91 -19.19 0.04
CA SER A 161 -11.90 -18.11 0.02
C SER A 161 -12.30 -17.74 1.44
N ILE A 162 -12.10 -16.47 1.78
CA ILE A 162 -12.42 -15.90 3.10
C ILE A 162 -13.86 -15.40 3.20
N SER A 163 -14.66 -15.63 2.14
CA SER A 163 -16.03 -15.15 2.02
C SER A 163 -17.01 -16.30 1.87
N GLU A 164 -18.09 -16.25 2.67
CA GLU A 164 -19.24 -17.15 2.61
C GLU A 164 -20.31 -16.69 1.60
N ILE A 165 -20.13 -15.50 1.01
CA ILE A 165 -21.10 -14.87 0.09
C ILE A 165 -20.79 -15.29 -1.34
N GLU A 166 -21.82 -15.76 -2.06
CA GLU A 166 -21.69 -16.17 -3.46
C GLU A 166 -22.71 -15.47 -4.38
N PRO A 167 -22.30 -15.00 -5.58
CA PRO A 167 -23.23 -14.46 -6.57
C PRO A 167 -24.02 -15.58 -7.29
N THR A 168 -25.35 -15.57 -7.17
CA THR A 168 -26.22 -16.63 -7.69
C THR A 168 -26.81 -16.33 -9.05
N THR A 169 -27.06 -15.05 -9.37
CA THR A 169 -27.72 -14.63 -10.61
C THR A 169 -26.74 -14.15 -11.68
N VAL A 170 -27.18 -14.13 -12.94
CA VAL A 170 -26.34 -13.66 -14.07
C VAL A 170 -25.86 -12.22 -13.86
N TRP A 171 -26.73 -11.34 -13.38
CA TRP A 171 -26.39 -9.93 -13.22
C TRP A 171 -25.42 -9.71 -12.04
N THR A 172 -25.56 -10.42 -10.91
CA THR A 172 -24.58 -10.34 -9.81
C THR A 172 -23.23 -10.92 -10.19
N ARG A 173 -23.23 -12.05 -10.91
CA ARG A 173 -21.99 -12.62 -11.47
C ARG A 173 -21.31 -11.67 -12.43
N THR A 174 -22.08 -10.94 -13.24
CA THR A 174 -21.53 -9.94 -14.17
C THR A 174 -20.90 -8.77 -13.41
N LEU A 175 -21.55 -8.29 -12.34
CA LEU A 175 -21.04 -7.20 -11.50
C LEU A 175 -19.70 -7.59 -10.86
N VAL A 176 -19.62 -8.79 -10.28
CA VAL A 176 -18.40 -9.33 -9.68
C VAL A 176 -17.31 -9.53 -10.73
N PHE A 177 -17.66 -10.12 -11.88
CA PHE A 177 -16.72 -10.32 -13.00
C PHE A 177 -16.13 -9.00 -13.50
N LEU A 178 -16.93 -7.94 -13.62
CA LEU A 178 -16.44 -6.62 -14.05
C LEU A 178 -15.44 -6.06 -13.03
N PHE A 179 -15.71 -6.20 -11.74
CA PHE A 179 -14.79 -5.79 -10.69
C PHE A 179 -13.48 -6.57 -10.72
N ASP A 180 -13.55 -7.89 -10.87
CA ASP A 180 -12.36 -8.75 -10.96
C ASP A 180 -11.52 -8.40 -12.21
N LEU A 181 -12.17 -8.23 -13.36
CA LEU A 181 -11.52 -7.81 -14.60
C LEU A 181 -10.83 -6.46 -14.45
N CYS A 182 -11.50 -5.47 -13.85
CA CYS A 182 -10.92 -4.15 -13.59
C CYS A 182 -9.71 -4.24 -12.66
N THR A 183 -9.80 -5.05 -11.60
CA THR A 183 -8.70 -5.26 -10.64
C THR A 183 -7.51 -5.92 -11.31
N GLN A 184 -7.72 -6.95 -12.14
CA GLN A 184 -6.65 -7.61 -12.89
C GLN A 184 -5.97 -6.63 -13.88
N VAL A 185 -6.73 -5.82 -14.62
CA VAL A 185 -6.18 -4.79 -15.51
C VAL A 185 -5.34 -3.78 -14.72
N PHE A 186 -5.83 -3.35 -13.55
CA PHE A 186 -5.09 -2.44 -12.67
C PHE A 186 -3.75 -3.03 -12.24
N ILE A 187 -3.73 -4.31 -11.87
CA ILE A 187 -2.53 -5.01 -11.42
C ILE A 187 -1.54 -5.20 -12.55
N VAL A 188 -2.00 -5.58 -13.74
CA VAL A 188 -1.15 -5.64 -14.94
C VAL A 188 -0.52 -4.28 -15.23
N ALA A 189 -1.31 -3.20 -15.16
CA ALA A 189 -0.81 -1.84 -15.36
C ALA A 189 0.26 -1.46 -14.33
N VAL A 190 0.04 -1.75 -13.04
CA VAL A 190 1.02 -1.54 -11.97
C VAL A 190 2.30 -2.34 -12.23
N VAL A 191 2.20 -3.62 -12.57
CA VAL A 191 3.36 -4.48 -12.86
C VAL A 191 4.16 -3.94 -14.04
N LEU A 192 3.49 -3.57 -15.15
CA LEU A 192 4.14 -2.99 -16.33
C LEU A 192 4.83 -1.66 -15.99
N GLN A 193 4.17 -0.78 -15.25
CA GLN A 193 4.74 0.48 -14.79
C GLN A 193 6.01 0.24 -13.94
N ARG A 194 5.95 -0.71 -13.00
CA ARG A 194 7.10 -1.05 -12.14
C ARG A 194 8.25 -1.69 -12.92
N LEU A 195 7.97 -2.51 -13.92
CA LEU A 195 8.99 -3.05 -14.82
C LEU A 195 9.69 -1.94 -15.61
N GLN A 196 8.95 -0.95 -16.12
CA GLN A 196 9.52 0.21 -16.81
C GLN A 196 10.40 1.06 -15.89
N VAL A 197 9.95 1.35 -14.66
CA VAL A 197 10.74 2.06 -13.65
C VAL A 197 12.03 1.31 -13.33
N THR A 198 11.91 0.00 -13.10
CA THR A 198 13.06 -0.86 -12.82
C THR A 198 14.06 -0.85 -13.97
N ARG A 199 13.59 -0.93 -15.23
CA ARG A 199 14.44 -0.83 -16.43
C ARG A 199 15.15 0.53 -16.52
N LYS A 200 14.44 1.64 -16.26
CA LYS A 200 15.03 3.00 -16.23
C LYS A 200 16.11 3.12 -15.14
N GLN A 201 15.87 2.57 -13.95
CA GLN A 201 16.84 2.54 -12.85
C GLN A 201 18.04 1.64 -13.16
N TRP A 202 17.82 0.51 -13.87
CA TRP A 202 18.89 -0.37 -14.32
C TRP A 202 19.85 0.33 -15.29
N GLY A 203 19.34 1.21 -16.16
CA GLY A 203 20.16 2.05 -17.02
C GLY A 203 21.06 3.03 -16.25
N LYS A 204 20.60 3.53 -15.10
CA LYS A 204 21.36 4.44 -14.21
C LYS A 204 22.39 3.72 -13.32
N ARG A 205 22.43 2.39 -13.29
CA ARG A 205 23.35 1.56 -12.47
C ARG A 205 24.84 1.74 -12.77
N LYS A 206 25.22 2.40 -13.87
CA LYS A 206 26.64 2.61 -14.17
C LYS A 206 27.32 3.61 -13.20
N ALA A 207 26.56 4.36 -12.41
CA ALA A 207 27.08 5.41 -11.53
C ALA A 207 26.95 5.16 -9.99
N THR A 208 26.35 4.05 -9.54
CA THR A 208 26.08 3.86 -8.10
C THR A 208 27.32 3.43 -7.29
N LYS A 209 27.61 4.19 -6.23
CA LYS A 209 28.71 3.97 -5.26
C LYS A 209 28.67 2.55 -4.67
N ARG A 210 29.84 2.03 -4.24
CA ARG A 210 29.97 0.77 -3.49
C ARG A 210 29.34 0.92 -2.10
N ILE A 211 28.04 0.67 -1.98
CA ILE A 211 27.33 0.62 -0.69
C ILE A 211 27.32 -0.83 -0.21
N GLN A 212 27.53 -1.05 1.09
CA GLN A 212 27.47 -2.38 1.69
C GLN A 212 26.01 -2.79 1.91
N TYR A 213 25.73 -4.11 1.85
CA TYR A 213 24.38 -4.64 2.02
C TYR A 213 23.69 -4.23 3.32
N GLY A 214 24.43 -4.24 4.45
CA GLY A 214 23.89 -3.87 5.75
C GLY A 214 23.46 -2.40 5.83
N THR A 215 24.27 -1.48 5.29
CA THR A 215 23.93 -0.06 5.21
C THR A 215 22.75 0.20 4.27
N PHE A 216 22.64 -0.57 3.18
CA PHE A 216 21.46 -0.52 2.31
C PHE A 216 20.18 -0.98 3.01
N LEU A 217 20.21 -2.06 3.80
CA LEU A 217 19.03 -2.49 4.57
C LEU A 217 18.67 -1.49 5.67
N LEU A 218 19.68 -1.00 6.40
CA LEU A 218 19.46 -0.06 7.50
C LEU A 218 18.86 1.26 7.02
N SER A 219 19.28 1.76 5.85
CA SER A 219 18.67 2.97 5.26
C SER A 219 17.20 2.78 4.93
N HIS A 220 16.78 1.56 4.59
CA HIS A 220 15.38 1.22 4.33
C HIS A 220 14.62 0.80 5.59
N ALA A 221 15.29 0.56 6.72
CA ALA A 221 14.63 0.18 7.97
C ALA A 221 13.65 1.26 8.47
N LYS A 222 13.83 2.52 8.07
CA LYS A 222 12.85 3.60 8.33
C LYS A 222 11.47 3.32 7.74
N THR A 223 11.35 2.50 6.69
CA THR A 223 10.04 2.07 6.17
C THR A 223 9.25 1.24 7.19
N TRP A 224 9.91 0.67 8.20
CA TRP A 224 9.21 0.07 9.35
C TRP A 224 8.44 1.11 10.16
N ILE A 225 8.85 2.37 10.19
CA ILE A 225 8.06 3.43 10.82
C ILE A 225 6.72 3.57 10.11
N LEU A 226 6.70 3.53 8.77
CA LEU A 226 5.47 3.54 7.96
C LEU A 226 4.64 2.25 8.14
N ILE A 227 5.30 1.08 8.20
CA ILE A 227 4.63 -0.20 8.48
C ILE A 227 4.02 -0.20 9.89
N VAL A 228 4.67 0.40 10.88
CA VAL A 228 4.16 0.48 12.25
C VAL A 228 3.04 1.51 12.35
N THR A 229 3.19 2.69 11.73
CA THR A 229 2.17 3.74 11.80
C THR A 229 0.91 3.43 11.01
N TRP A 230 1.03 2.77 9.86
CA TRP A 230 -0.12 2.51 8.97
C TRP A 230 -0.40 1.02 8.77
N GLY A 231 0.60 0.16 8.84
CA GLY A 231 0.41 -1.30 8.78
C GLY A 231 -0.21 -1.87 10.05
N LEU A 232 0.11 -1.36 11.25
CA LEU A 232 -0.57 -1.81 12.48
C LEU A 232 -2.08 -1.53 12.46
N PRO A 233 -2.55 -0.31 12.11
CA PRO A 233 -3.98 -0.08 11.90
C PRO A 233 -4.60 -1.02 10.87
N LEU A 234 -3.93 -1.27 9.74
CA LEU A 234 -4.44 -2.21 8.72
C LEU A 234 -4.55 -3.64 9.25
N ILE A 235 -3.55 -4.12 9.98
CA ILE A 235 -3.56 -5.44 10.62
C ILE A 235 -4.62 -5.51 11.72
N PHE A 236 -4.81 -4.42 12.46
CA PHE A 236 -5.87 -4.28 13.45
C PHE A 236 -7.25 -4.43 12.78
N PHE A 237 -7.50 -3.69 11.69
CA PHE A 237 -8.75 -3.79 10.93
C PHE A 237 -8.92 -5.16 10.28
N LEU A 238 -7.86 -5.82 9.84
CA LEU A 238 -7.91 -7.20 9.37
C LEU A 238 -8.40 -8.14 10.47
N GLY A 239 -7.91 -7.97 11.71
CA GLY A 239 -8.40 -8.73 12.87
C GLY A 239 -9.85 -8.44 13.21
N VAL A 240 -10.30 -7.19 13.09
CA VAL A 240 -11.72 -6.83 13.25
C VAL A 240 -12.59 -7.48 12.18
N ILE A 241 -12.10 -7.49 10.92
CA ILE A 241 -12.78 -8.12 9.80
C ILE A 241 -12.91 -9.61 10.06
N VAL A 242 -11.87 -10.32 10.49
CA VAL A 242 -11.84 -11.78 10.72
C VAL A 242 -12.65 -12.24 11.93
N HIS A 243 -12.77 -11.41 12.97
CA HIS A 243 -13.51 -11.77 14.19
C HIS A 243 -14.92 -11.17 14.28
N ASP A 244 -15.42 -10.60 13.18
CA ASP A 244 -16.75 -9.97 13.08
C ASP A 244 -17.02 -8.91 14.15
N GLY A 245 -15.97 -8.21 14.60
CA GLY A 245 -16.09 -7.24 15.68
C GLY A 245 -14.78 -6.80 16.29
N PHE A 246 -14.86 -5.77 17.13
CA PHE A 246 -13.69 -5.24 17.83
C PHE A 246 -13.29 -6.19 18.96
N SER A 247 -12.18 -6.90 18.75
CA SER A 247 -11.62 -7.85 19.72
C SER A 247 -10.15 -7.56 19.92
N TRP A 248 -9.74 -7.28 21.16
CA TRP A 248 -8.33 -7.10 21.49
C TRP A 248 -7.52 -8.38 21.23
N LEU A 249 -8.12 -9.54 21.50
CA LEU A 249 -7.54 -10.85 21.19
C LEU A 249 -7.40 -11.04 19.68
N GLY A 250 -8.39 -10.60 18.91
CA GLY A 250 -8.38 -10.65 17.44
C GLY A 250 -7.32 -9.73 16.82
N ALA A 251 -7.15 -8.53 17.38
CA ALA A 251 -6.08 -7.63 16.98
C ALA A 251 -4.69 -8.20 17.32
N TRP A 252 -4.54 -8.78 18.51
CA TRP A 252 -3.27 -9.39 18.92
C TRP A 252 -2.90 -10.61 18.07
N THR A 253 -3.86 -11.48 17.78
CA THR A 253 -3.66 -12.62 16.88
C THR A 253 -3.35 -12.17 15.46
N ALA A 254 -4.08 -11.18 14.92
CA ALA A 254 -3.77 -10.58 13.63
C ALA A 254 -2.33 -10.03 13.59
N MET A 255 -1.89 -9.32 14.63
CA MET A 255 -0.52 -8.81 14.73
C MET A 255 0.52 -9.92 14.77
N THR A 256 0.33 -10.92 15.63
CA THR A 256 1.31 -12.01 15.78
C THR A 256 1.46 -12.87 14.53
N VAL A 257 0.39 -13.00 13.74
CA VAL A 257 0.39 -13.84 12.53
C VAL A 257 0.80 -13.03 11.28
N SER A 258 0.36 -11.78 11.15
CA SER A 258 0.62 -10.94 9.96
C SER A 258 2.02 -10.33 9.95
N LEU A 259 2.53 -9.91 11.11
CA LEU A 259 3.79 -9.17 11.20
C LEU A 259 5.01 -10.00 10.72
N PRO A 260 5.12 -11.30 11.03
CA PRO A 260 6.15 -12.17 10.45
C PRO A 260 6.05 -12.30 8.93
N VAL A 261 4.84 -12.39 8.38
CA VAL A 261 4.62 -12.47 6.92
C VAL A 261 5.02 -11.15 6.25
N CYS A 262 4.60 -10.01 6.80
CA CYS A 262 5.02 -8.69 6.32
C CYS A 262 6.53 -8.52 6.38
N LEU A 263 7.18 -8.97 7.46
CA LEU A 263 8.64 -8.92 7.62
C LEU A 263 9.36 -9.78 6.58
N ALA A 264 8.89 -11.00 6.34
CA ALA A 264 9.44 -11.88 5.32
C ALA A 264 9.30 -11.27 3.91
N CYS A 265 8.12 -10.75 3.55
CA CYS A 265 7.89 -10.06 2.28
C CYS A 265 8.78 -8.82 2.13
N TRP A 266 8.91 -8.02 3.18
CA TRP A 266 9.79 -6.84 3.21
C TRP A 266 11.25 -7.22 2.97
N LEU A 267 11.76 -8.23 3.69
CA LEU A 267 13.12 -8.71 3.53
C LEU A 267 13.38 -9.25 2.12
N ILE A 268 12.46 -10.05 1.56
CA ILE A 268 12.57 -10.56 0.19
C ILE A 268 12.64 -9.39 -0.80
N TRP A 269 11.73 -8.43 -0.67
CA TRP A 269 11.63 -7.28 -1.56
C TRP A 269 12.90 -6.43 -1.58
N TYR A 270 13.38 -6.01 -0.41
CA TYR A 270 14.60 -5.19 -0.33
C TYR A 270 15.85 -6.00 -0.65
N SER A 271 15.87 -7.30 -0.40
CA SER A 271 16.98 -8.16 -0.82
C SER A 271 17.03 -8.34 -2.34
N LEU A 272 15.87 -8.42 -3.01
CA LEU A 272 15.79 -8.41 -4.48
C LEU A 272 16.32 -7.09 -5.05
N MET A 273 15.98 -5.95 -4.43
CA MET A 273 16.56 -4.66 -4.79
C MET A 273 18.06 -4.59 -4.46
N ALA A 274 18.53 -5.29 -3.43
CA ALA A 274 19.94 -5.33 -3.08
C ALA A 274 20.79 -6.19 -4.04
N LEU A 275 20.19 -7.11 -4.81
CA LEU A 275 20.89 -7.83 -5.90
C LEU A 275 21.48 -6.88 -6.96
N THR A 276 20.95 -5.66 -7.00
CA THR A 276 21.40 -4.60 -7.91
C THR A 276 22.71 -3.94 -7.45
N LEU A 277 23.15 -4.16 -6.20
CA LEU A 277 24.39 -3.64 -5.64
C LEU A 277 25.62 -4.33 -6.26
N ARG A 278 26.73 -3.59 -6.38
CA ARG A 278 28.02 -4.14 -6.82
C ARG A 278 28.68 -4.97 -5.72
N GLY A 279 29.32 -6.08 -6.10
CA GLY A 279 30.13 -6.94 -5.22
C GLY A 279 29.54 -8.33 -4.99
N LYS A 280 30.38 -9.38 -5.12
CA LYS A 280 29.96 -10.78 -4.94
C LYS A 280 29.41 -11.06 -3.53
N ARG A 281 30.01 -10.46 -2.51
CA ARG A 281 29.58 -10.61 -1.10
C ARG A 281 28.19 -10.03 -0.83
N ASN A 282 27.86 -8.86 -1.39
CA ASN A 282 26.53 -8.26 -1.28
C ASN A 282 25.46 -9.12 -1.95
N LYS A 283 25.78 -9.70 -3.12
CA LYS A 283 24.86 -10.61 -3.82
C LYS A 283 24.63 -11.92 -3.07
N LEU A 284 25.68 -12.51 -2.51
CA LEU A 284 25.56 -13.71 -1.68
C LEU A 284 24.72 -13.46 -0.43
N LEU A 285 24.94 -12.33 0.27
CA LEU A 285 24.14 -11.96 1.43
C LEU A 285 22.66 -11.71 1.07
N ALA A 286 22.40 -10.99 -0.01
CA ALA A 286 21.04 -10.77 -0.50
C ALA A 286 20.34 -12.10 -0.85
N LEU A 287 21.02 -13.01 -1.54
CA LEU A 287 20.50 -14.34 -1.85
C LEU A 287 20.23 -15.17 -0.59
N SER A 288 21.14 -15.15 0.40
CA SER A 288 20.92 -15.87 1.66
C SER A 288 19.71 -15.33 2.43
N VAL A 289 19.50 -14.01 2.45
CA VAL A 289 18.35 -13.40 3.12
C VAL A 289 17.06 -13.72 2.38
N ILE A 290 17.06 -13.76 1.03
CA ILE A 290 15.91 -14.22 0.25
C ILE A 290 15.54 -15.66 0.61
N LEU A 291 16.52 -16.57 0.65
CA LEU A 291 16.28 -17.98 0.98
C LEU A 291 15.76 -18.16 2.41
N ILE A 292 16.37 -17.49 3.39
CA ILE A 292 15.92 -17.55 4.79
C ILE A 292 14.51 -16.97 4.93
N SER A 293 14.23 -15.85 4.27
CA SER A 293 12.92 -15.19 4.34
C SER A 293 11.84 -15.99 3.62
N ALA A 294 12.17 -16.68 2.53
CA ALA A 294 11.26 -17.61 1.86
C ALA A 294 10.96 -18.83 2.75
N GLY A 295 11.96 -19.34 3.48
CA GLY A 295 11.77 -20.37 4.50
C GLY A 295 10.92 -19.89 5.68
N LEU A 296 11.08 -18.64 6.12
CA LEU A 296 10.21 -18.05 7.13
C LEU A 296 8.76 -17.96 6.60
N LEU A 297 8.59 -17.50 5.36
CA LEU A 297 7.29 -17.37 4.71
C LEU A 297 6.60 -18.74 4.59
N SER A 298 7.31 -19.81 4.23
CA SER A 298 6.70 -21.14 4.16
C SER A 298 6.21 -21.67 5.52
N MET A 299 6.78 -21.21 6.63
CA MET A 299 6.33 -21.56 7.98
C MET A 299 5.20 -20.66 8.49
N THR A 300 5.22 -19.36 8.16
CA THR A 300 4.27 -18.37 8.70
C THR A 300 3.03 -18.20 7.84
N LEU A 301 3.16 -18.35 6.51
CA LEU A 301 2.06 -18.18 5.56
C LEU A 301 0.89 -19.15 5.81
N PRO A 302 1.11 -20.45 6.12
CA PRO A 302 0.00 -21.35 6.41
C PRO A 302 -0.82 -20.92 7.63
N ARG A 303 -0.17 -20.38 8.67
CA ARG A 303 -0.84 -19.85 9.87
C ARG A 303 -1.62 -18.58 9.56
N PHE A 304 -1.08 -17.75 8.67
CA PHE A 304 -1.76 -16.55 8.18
C PHE A 304 -2.99 -16.88 7.33
N ILE A 305 -2.89 -17.87 6.46
CA ILE A 305 -4.02 -18.38 5.69
C ILE A 305 -5.08 -18.98 6.64
N ALA A 306 -4.66 -19.80 7.61
CA ALA A 306 -5.58 -20.37 8.59
C ALA A 306 -6.24 -19.32 9.50
N PHE A 307 -5.58 -18.20 9.77
CA PHE A 307 -6.17 -17.06 10.47
C PHE A 307 -7.22 -16.33 9.62
N LEU A 308 -7.02 -16.28 8.30
CA LEU A 308 -7.94 -15.64 7.36
C LEU A 308 -9.14 -16.52 7.00
N ALA A 309 -8.99 -17.84 7.09
CA ALA A 309 -10.05 -18.81 6.84
C ALA A 309 -11.12 -18.76 7.95
N PRO A 310 -12.41 -18.90 7.60
CA PRO A 310 -13.53 -18.82 8.54
C PRO A 310 -13.54 -19.92 9.61
#